data_AF-A0A2V7Z0V3-F1
#
_entry.id   AF-A0A2V7Z0V3-F1
#
_cell.length_a   1.000
_cell.length_b   1.000
_cell.length_c   1.000
_cell.angle_alpha   90.00
_cell.angle_beta   90.00
_cell.angle_gamma   90.00
#
_symmetry.space_group_name_H-M   'P 1'
#
loop_
_entity.id
_entity.type
_entity.pdbx_description
1 polymer ?
#
loop_
_entity_poly.entity_id
_entity_poly.type
_entity_poly.pdbx_seq_one_letter_code
_entity_poly.pdbx_strand_id
1 'polypeptide(L)'
;MPDHRGGLLEGRGDPPQRLRKQGPETRRLDYERKVPVYERAGIQEYLIYDPPSSYTQDRLLLTGYRLGADGRYGRIVPDYRGLLRSATTGLLFGVAEDGRKPLVIKEVPGKRLLTWEEAAKEAEERAQSEIEARKAAEAELVRIRAELERLKNS
;
A
#
# COMPACT_ATOMS: atom_id res chain seq x y z
N MET A 1 34.10 22.49 46.51
CA MET A 1 32.75 22.78 47.04
C MET A 1 32.76 24.21 47.57
N PRO A 2 31.69 25.01 47.41
CA PRO A 2 30.32 24.71 46.97
C PRO A 2 29.93 25.55 45.70
N ASP A 3 28.74 25.55 45.11
CA ASP A 3 27.42 25.10 45.55
C ASP A 3 26.55 24.67 44.36
N HIS A 4 25.70 23.67 44.62
CA HIS A 4 24.62 23.20 43.77
C HIS A 4 23.33 23.90 44.19
N ARG A 5 22.58 24.50 43.26
CA ARG A 5 21.10 24.50 43.22
C ARG A 5 20.59 25.34 42.04
N GLY A 6 19.79 24.70 41.21
CA GLY A 6 19.08 25.32 40.10
C GLY A 6 18.22 24.27 39.41
N GLY A 7 17.21 23.76 40.11
CA GLY A 7 16.15 23.01 39.47
C GLY A 7 15.17 23.98 38.80
N LEU A 8 14.81 23.71 37.55
CA LEU A 8 13.48 24.02 37.03
C LEU A 8 13.16 23.08 35.87
N LEU A 9 11.99 22.49 35.98
CA LEU A 9 11.26 21.68 35.00
C LEU A 9 11.17 22.44 33.68
N GLU A 10 11.39 21.80 32.52
CA GLU A 10 10.65 22.10 31.28
C GLU A 10 10.74 20.96 30.25
N GLY A 11 9.57 20.58 29.72
CA GLY A 11 9.40 20.20 28.32
C GLY A 11 9.88 18.82 27.89
N ARG A 12 8.99 17.82 27.97
CA ARG A 12 8.94 16.76 26.94
C ARG A 12 8.57 17.43 25.60
N GLY A 13 9.57 17.96 24.91
CA GLY A 13 9.47 18.30 23.50
C GLY A 13 9.76 17.04 22.70
N ASP A 14 8.71 16.36 22.23
CA ASP A 14 8.88 15.37 21.16
C ASP A 14 9.60 16.05 19.99
N PRO A 15 10.69 15.45 19.45
CA PRO A 15 11.43 16.07 18.37
C PRO A 15 10.54 16.18 17.11
N PRO A 16 10.67 17.26 16.33
CA PRO A 16 9.90 17.47 15.11
C PRO A 16 10.15 16.29 14.16
N GLN A 17 9.04 15.76 13.63
CA GLN A 17 8.98 14.55 12.81
C GLN A 17 10.09 14.56 11.75
N ARG A 18 11.17 13.82 12.03
CA ARG A 18 12.26 13.56 11.10
C ARG A 18 11.63 12.91 9.88
N LEU A 19 11.70 13.58 8.74
CA LEU A 19 11.53 13.01 7.41
C LEU A 19 12.44 11.77 7.33
N ARG A 20 11.91 10.58 7.63
CA ARG A 20 12.67 9.33 7.53
C ARG A 20 13.02 9.18 6.06
N LYS A 21 14.30 9.35 5.71
CA LYS A 21 14.83 8.87 4.44
C LYS A 21 14.49 7.38 4.38
N GLN A 22 13.65 6.97 3.42
CA GLN A 22 13.34 5.56 3.22
C GLN A 22 14.66 4.83 2.99
N GLY A 23 15.05 4.00 3.95
CA GLY A 23 16.29 3.24 3.88
C GLY A 23 16.12 1.99 3.01
N PRO A 24 17.21 1.32 2.63
CA PRO A 24 17.16 0.04 1.91
C PRO A 24 16.31 -1.01 2.64
N GLU A 25 16.21 -0.94 3.98
CA GLU A 25 15.33 -1.81 4.77
C GLU A 25 13.84 -1.56 4.52
N THR A 26 13.42 -0.31 4.33
CA THR A 26 12.01 0.05 4.04
C THR A 26 11.61 -0.46 2.65
N ARG A 27 12.48 -0.27 1.65
CA ARG A 27 12.30 -0.84 0.31
C ARG A 27 12.21 -2.36 0.34
N ARG A 28 13.09 -3.02 1.09
CA ARG A 28 13.06 -4.48 1.24
C ARG A 28 11.78 -4.97 1.92
N LEU A 29 11.28 -4.25 2.93
CA LEU A 29 10.01 -4.53 3.60
C LEU A 29 8.83 -4.47 2.64
N ASP A 30 8.76 -3.46 1.78
CA ASP A 30 7.63 -3.28 0.85
C ASP A 30 7.63 -4.33 -0.27
N TYR A 31 8.80 -4.70 -0.82
CA TYR A 31 8.89 -5.68 -1.91
C TYR A 31 8.92 -7.15 -1.43
N GLU A 32 9.58 -7.47 -0.32
CA GLU A 32 9.78 -8.87 0.10
C GLU A 32 8.80 -9.33 1.20
N ARG A 33 8.37 -8.44 2.10
CA ARG A 33 7.52 -8.83 3.24
C ARG A 33 6.04 -8.57 3.00
N LYS A 34 5.68 -7.45 2.36
CA LYS A 34 4.27 -7.10 2.16
C LYS A 34 3.63 -7.81 0.98
N VAL A 35 4.36 -8.02 -0.11
CA VAL A 35 3.85 -8.73 -1.29
C VAL A 35 3.30 -10.14 -0.94
N PRO A 36 4.03 -11.00 -0.21
CA PRO A 36 3.48 -12.33 0.16
C PRO A 36 2.37 -12.28 1.21
N VAL A 37 2.26 -11.19 1.99
CA VAL A 37 1.18 -11.01 2.97
C VAL A 37 -0.10 -10.62 2.25
N TYR A 38 -0.03 -9.66 1.32
CA TYR A 38 -1.19 -9.22 0.55
C TYR A 38 -1.62 -10.24 -0.50
N GLU A 39 -0.68 -11.03 -1.04
CA GLU A 39 -1.00 -12.18 -1.90
C GLU A 39 -1.82 -13.22 -1.14
N ARG A 40 -1.40 -13.59 0.09
CA ARG A 40 -2.14 -14.53 0.94
C ARG A 40 -3.47 -13.97 1.43
N ALA A 41 -3.56 -12.67 1.66
CA ALA A 41 -4.82 -11.99 1.93
C ALA A 41 -5.72 -11.92 0.67
N GLY A 42 -5.14 -12.18 -0.50
CA GLY A 42 -5.75 -12.11 -1.83
C GLY A 42 -6.34 -10.76 -2.17
N ILE A 43 -5.60 -9.70 -1.84
CA ILE A 43 -5.89 -8.37 -2.39
C ILE A 43 -5.69 -8.43 -3.90
N GLN A 44 -6.64 -7.89 -4.66
CA GLN A 44 -6.66 -8.08 -6.10
C GLN A 44 -5.52 -7.35 -6.81
N GLU A 45 -5.11 -6.18 -6.30
CA GLU A 45 -4.04 -5.36 -6.86
C GLU A 45 -3.22 -4.66 -5.76
N TYR A 46 -1.90 -4.63 -5.90
CA TYR A 46 -0.99 -3.97 -4.97
C TYR A 46 0.02 -3.11 -5.73
N LEU A 47 0.07 -1.81 -5.44
CA LEU A 47 0.99 -0.86 -6.07
C LEU A 47 2.02 -0.36 -5.06
N ILE A 48 3.28 -0.31 -5.49
CA ILE A 48 4.42 0.17 -4.72
C ILE A 48 5.03 1.38 -5.42
N TYR A 49 5.16 2.47 -4.67
CA TYR A 49 5.89 3.67 -5.07
C TYR A 49 7.23 3.69 -4.33
N ASP A 50 8.32 3.48 -5.06
CA ASP A 50 9.68 3.59 -4.55
C ASP A 50 10.23 4.99 -4.86
N PRO A 51 10.37 5.88 -3.86
CA PRO A 51 10.71 7.28 -4.10
C PRO A 51 12.12 7.46 -4.68
N PRO A 52 12.40 8.63 -5.29
CA PRO A 52 13.74 8.98 -5.76
C PRO A 52 14.81 8.79 -4.68
N SER A 53 15.79 7.96 -5.00
CA SER A 53 16.94 7.65 -4.16
C SER A 53 18.15 7.29 -5.03
N SER A 54 19.33 7.20 -4.42
CA SER A 54 20.52 6.69 -5.11
C SER A 54 20.32 5.30 -5.72
N TYR A 55 19.46 4.46 -5.12
CA TYR A 55 19.13 3.12 -5.61
C TYR A 55 18.16 3.11 -6.80
N THR A 56 17.41 4.18 -7.00
CA THR A 56 16.49 4.36 -8.12
C THR A 56 17.03 5.35 -9.14
N GLN A 57 18.33 5.69 -9.04
CA GLN A 57 19.00 6.68 -9.90
C GLN A 57 18.27 8.04 -9.90
N ASP A 58 17.86 8.47 -8.71
CA ASP A 58 17.11 9.71 -8.46
C ASP A 58 15.77 9.82 -9.23
N ARG A 59 15.18 8.67 -9.57
CA ARG A 59 13.85 8.55 -10.18
C ARG A 59 12.88 7.79 -9.29
N LEU A 60 11.60 8.07 -9.40
CA LEU A 60 10.56 7.27 -8.77
C LEU A 60 10.33 6.00 -9.58
N LEU A 61 10.31 4.84 -8.92
CA LEU A 61 9.90 3.58 -9.54
C LEU A 61 8.51 3.20 -9.09
N LEU A 62 7.64 2.92 -10.06
CA LEU A 62 6.29 2.44 -9.83
C LEU A 62 6.23 0.96 -10.22
N THR A 63 5.86 0.11 -9.27
CA THR A 63 5.63 -1.32 -9.52
C THR A 63 4.21 -1.69 -9.11
N GLY A 64 3.45 -2.34 -9.98
CA GLY A 64 2.15 -2.91 -9.65
C GLY A 64 2.16 -4.42 -9.71
N TYR A 65 1.35 -5.04 -8.85
CA TYR A 65 1.08 -6.47 -8.82
C TYR A 65 -0.43 -6.69 -8.91
N ARG A 66 -0.85 -7.74 -9.64
CA ARG A 66 -2.24 -8.17 -9.74
C ARG A 66 -2.34 -9.66 -9.43
N LEU A 67 -3.30 -10.02 -8.59
CA LEU A 67 -3.51 -11.40 -8.19
C LEU A 67 -4.10 -12.17 -9.36
N GLY A 68 -3.43 -13.24 -9.78
CA GLY A 68 -3.90 -14.16 -10.79
C GLY A 68 -4.93 -15.14 -10.24
N ALA A 69 -5.59 -15.87 -11.15
CA ALA A 69 -6.51 -16.94 -10.79
C ALA A 69 -5.81 -18.13 -10.08
N ASP A 70 -4.49 -18.21 -10.20
CA ASP A 70 -3.62 -19.15 -9.48
C ASP A 70 -3.34 -18.72 -8.03
N GLY A 71 -3.88 -17.57 -7.59
CA GLY A 71 -3.67 -17.02 -6.26
C GLY A 71 -2.28 -16.41 -6.06
N ARG A 72 -1.56 -16.09 -7.15
CA ARG A 72 -0.23 -15.48 -7.08
C ARG A 72 -0.20 -14.11 -7.74
N TYR A 73 0.68 -13.23 -7.25
CA TYR A 73 0.87 -11.93 -7.84
C TYR A 73 1.72 -11.97 -9.12
N GLY A 74 1.13 -11.51 -10.22
CA GLY A 74 1.84 -11.16 -11.44
C GLY A 74 2.12 -9.67 -11.50
N ARG A 75 3.25 -9.25 -12.09
CA ARG A 75 3.53 -7.81 -12.31
C ARG A 75 2.55 -7.24 -13.33
N ILE A 76 1.99 -6.07 -13.01
CA ILE A 76 1.20 -5.28 -13.96
C ILE A 76 2.19 -4.63 -14.93
N VAL A 77 1.98 -4.87 -16.22
CA VAL A 77 2.77 -4.26 -17.29
C VAL A 77 2.22 -2.85 -17.57
N PRO A 78 3.06 -1.80 -17.57
CA PRO A 78 2.64 -0.47 -17.98
C PRO A 78 2.18 -0.42 -19.44
N ASP A 79 1.26 0.50 -19.75
CA ASP A 79 0.87 0.80 -21.12
C ASP A 79 1.99 1.51 -21.90
N TYR A 80 1.73 1.84 -23.18
CA TYR A 80 2.69 2.55 -24.04
C TYR A 80 3.09 3.95 -23.52
N ARG A 81 2.35 4.51 -22.56
CA ARG A 81 2.63 5.79 -21.89
C ARG A 81 3.36 5.60 -20.56
N GLY A 82 3.68 4.36 -20.19
CA GLY A 82 4.27 4.03 -18.89
C GLY A 82 3.27 4.06 -17.74
N LEU A 83 1.96 3.99 -18.01
CA LEU A 83 0.92 4.00 -16.99
C LEU A 83 0.46 2.58 -16.62
N LEU A 84 0.40 2.29 -15.33
CA LEU A 84 -0.24 1.09 -14.78
C LEU A 84 -1.75 1.32 -14.65
N ARG A 85 -2.54 0.46 -15.30
CA ARG A 85 -4.01 0.50 -15.18
C ARG A 85 -4.47 -0.43 -14.07
N SER A 86 -5.12 0.13 -13.05
CA SER A 86 -5.85 -0.63 -12.04
C SER A 86 -7.20 -1.05 -12.59
N ALA A 87 -7.45 -2.36 -12.58
CA ALA A 87 -8.74 -2.92 -12.96
C ALA A 87 -9.77 -2.72 -11.85
N THR A 88 -9.34 -2.70 -10.58
CA THR A 88 -10.24 -2.59 -9.42
C THR A 88 -10.79 -1.18 -9.24
N THR A 89 -9.97 -0.15 -9.52
CA THR A 89 -10.34 1.26 -9.30
C THR A 89 -10.67 2.01 -10.59
N GLY A 90 -10.25 1.49 -11.75
CA GLY A 90 -10.33 2.21 -13.02
C GLY A 90 -9.36 3.40 -13.12
N LEU A 91 -8.40 3.50 -12.19
CA LEU A 91 -7.38 4.54 -12.19
C LEU A 91 -6.15 4.12 -13.00
N LEU A 92 -5.50 5.11 -13.60
CA LEU A 92 -4.19 5.00 -14.22
C LEU A 92 -3.15 5.62 -13.30
N PHE A 93 -2.09 4.87 -13.02
CA PHE A 93 -0.99 5.27 -12.17
C PHE A 93 0.28 5.38 -12.99
N GLY A 94 1.08 6.41 -12.76
CA GLY A 94 2.30 6.66 -13.53
C GLY A 94 3.30 7.50 -12.77
N VAL A 95 4.30 7.95 -13.50
CA VAL A 95 5.30 8.90 -13.02
C VAL A 95 5.20 10.16 -13.89
N ALA A 96 5.32 11.34 -13.28
CA ALA A 96 5.36 12.61 -13.99
C ALA A 96 6.60 12.69 -14.90
N GLU A 97 6.61 13.64 -15.85
CA GLU A 97 7.72 13.82 -16.80
C GLU A 97 9.06 14.09 -16.11
N ASP A 98 9.04 14.72 -14.93
CA ASP A 98 10.24 14.94 -14.11
C ASP A 98 10.82 13.64 -13.52
N GLY A 99 10.12 12.52 -13.66
CA GLY A 99 10.52 11.21 -13.16
C GLY A 99 10.55 11.11 -11.65
N ARG A 100 10.03 12.09 -10.91
CA ARG A 100 10.20 12.21 -9.45
C ARG A 100 8.89 12.21 -8.70
N LYS A 101 7.78 12.54 -9.37
CA LYS A 101 6.46 12.60 -8.75
C LYS A 101 5.54 11.50 -9.26
N PRO A 102 4.75 10.86 -8.40
CA PRO A 102 3.70 9.96 -8.84
C PRO A 102 2.59 10.75 -9.55
N LEU A 103 1.99 10.13 -10.56
CA LEU A 103 0.86 10.68 -11.32
C LEU A 103 -0.31 9.71 -11.20
N VAL A 104 -1.50 10.24 -10.88
CA VAL A 104 -2.74 9.46 -10.87
C VAL A 104 -3.77 10.13 -11.76
N ILE A 105 -4.33 9.37 -12.69
CA ILE A 105 -5.30 9.84 -13.66
C ILE A 105 -6.55 9.00 -13.52
N LYS A 106 -7.68 9.65 -13.27
CA LYS A 106 -8.99 9.01 -13.38
C LYS A 106 -9.37 8.95 -14.86
N GLU A 107 -9.60 7.75 -15.38
CA GLU A 107 -10.07 7.53 -16.74
C GLU A 107 -11.57 7.86 -16.82
N VAL A 108 -11.90 9.16 -16.83
CA VAL A 108 -13.24 9.68 -17.16
C VAL A 108 -13.08 10.70 -18.29
N PRO A 109 -13.93 10.70 -19.32
CA PRO A 109 -13.98 11.82 -20.25
C PRO A 109 -14.24 13.12 -19.45
N GLY A 110 -13.28 14.05 -19.45
CA GLY A 110 -13.36 15.34 -18.73
C GLY A 110 -12.47 15.52 -17.49
N LYS A 111 -11.49 14.63 -17.24
CA LYS A 111 -10.34 14.70 -16.30
C LYS A 111 -10.43 15.68 -15.10
N ARG A 112 -10.62 15.11 -13.91
CA ARG A 112 -10.01 15.61 -12.67
C ARG A 112 -8.78 14.76 -12.35
N LEU A 113 -7.62 15.38 -12.23
CA LEU A 113 -6.40 14.75 -11.70
C LEU A 113 -6.59 14.64 -10.17
N LEU A 114 -6.51 13.43 -9.64
CA LEU A 114 -6.44 13.25 -8.19
C LEU A 114 -5.00 13.49 -7.76
N THR A 115 -4.81 14.12 -6.59
CA THR A 115 -3.48 14.17 -6.00
C THR A 115 -3.07 12.76 -5.56
N TRP A 116 -1.77 12.52 -5.48
CA TRP A 116 -1.26 11.20 -5.13
C TRP A 116 -1.69 10.76 -3.73
N GLU A 117 -1.78 11.69 -2.77
CA GLU A 117 -2.18 11.42 -1.39
C GLU A 117 -3.62 10.89 -1.34
N GLU A 118 -4.51 11.56 -2.07
CA GLU A 118 -5.91 11.16 -2.16
C GLU A 118 -6.06 9.76 -2.75
N ALA A 119 -5.32 9.46 -3.82
CA ALA A 119 -5.40 8.17 -4.50
C ALA A 119 -4.73 7.02 -3.73
N ALA A 120 -3.58 7.27 -3.11
CA ALA A 120 -2.88 6.29 -2.29
C ALA A 120 -3.73 5.91 -1.07
N LYS A 121 -4.34 6.92 -0.43
CA LYS A 121 -5.24 6.71 0.70
C LYS A 121 -6.50 5.93 0.28
N GLU A 122 -7.12 6.27 -0.85
CA GLU A 122 -8.30 5.53 -1.33
C GLU A 122 -7.96 4.07 -1.67
N ALA A 123 -6.79 3.83 -2.26
CA ALA A 123 -6.34 2.47 -2.57
C ALA A 123 -6.03 1.67 -1.29
N GLU A 124 -5.37 2.28 -0.31
CA GLU A 124 -5.04 1.64 0.97
C GLU A 124 -6.31 1.34 1.80
N GLU A 125 -7.25 2.29 1.87
CA GLU A 125 -8.53 2.11 2.55
C GLU A 125 -9.36 0.99 1.91
N ARG A 126 -9.38 0.89 0.58
CA ARG A 126 -10.06 -0.21 -0.13
C ARG A 126 -9.38 -1.54 0.13
N ALA A 127 -8.06 -1.62 0.01
CA ALA A 127 -7.31 -2.85 0.29
C ALA A 127 -7.54 -3.34 1.73
N GLN A 128 -7.57 -2.41 2.68
CA GLN A 128 -7.85 -2.72 4.08
C GLN A 128 -9.30 -3.20 4.29
N SER A 129 -10.25 -2.55 3.62
CA SER A 129 -11.67 -2.94 3.67
C SER A 129 -11.90 -4.31 3.05
N GLU A 130 -11.20 -4.66 1.96
CA GLU A 130 -11.25 -5.98 1.34
C GLU A 130 -10.69 -7.07 2.27
N ILE A 131 -9.59 -6.80 2.98
CA ILE A 131 -9.04 -7.72 3.98
C ILE A 131 -10.08 -8.01 5.06
N GLU A 132 -10.70 -6.97 5.62
CA GLU A 132 -11.65 -7.14 6.72
C GLU A 132 -12.94 -7.82 6.24
N ALA A 133 -13.46 -7.46 5.07
CA ALA A 133 -14.63 -8.11 4.47
C ALA A 133 -14.37 -9.60 4.21
N ARG A 134 -13.17 -9.96 3.74
CA ARG A 134 -12.82 -11.36 3.49
C ARG A 134 -12.66 -12.15 4.78
N LYS A 135 -12.00 -11.60 5.81
CA LYS A 135 -11.91 -12.25 7.12
C LYS A 135 -13.29 -12.52 7.71
N ALA A 136 -14.22 -11.57 7.58
CA ALA A 136 -15.60 -11.76 8.02
C ALA A 136 -16.30 -12.89 7.25
N ALA A 137 -16.15 -12.94 5.92
CA ALA A 137 -16.71 -14.01 5.11
C ALA A 137 -16.12 -15.40 5.44
N GLU A 138 -14.81 -15.48 5.72
CA GLU A 138 -14.15 -16.72 6.13
C GLU A 138 -14.65 -17.20 7.50
N ALA A 139 -14.88 -16.30 8.46
CA ALA A 139 -15.45 -16.63 9.76
C ALA A 139 -16.89 -17.19 9.64
N GLU A 140 -17.71 -16.59 8.77
CA GLU A 140 -19.07 -17.05 8.49
C GLU A 140 -19.07 -18.47 7.87
N LEU A 141 -18.17 -18.73 6.92
CA LEU A 141 -18.03 -20.04 6.29
C LEU A 141 -17.60 -21.13 7.27
N VAL A 142 -16.71 -20.82 8.21
CA VAL A 142 -16.32 -21.76 9.28
C VAL A 142 -17.52 -22.10 10.16
N ARG A 143 -18.32 -21.09 10.52
CA ARG A 143 -19.53 -21.29 11.34
C ARG A 143 -20.57 -22.16 10.62
N ILE A 144 -20.87 -21.83 9.36
CA ILE A 144 -21.84 -22.59 8.56
C ILE A 144 -21.37 -24.03 8.34
N ARG A 145 -20.07 -24.25 8.10
CA ARG A 145 -19.51 -25.61 7.98
C ARG A 145 -19.63 -26.40 9.27
N ALA A 146 -19.36 -25.79 10.42
CA ALA A 146 -19.51 -26.45 11.72
C ALA A 146 -20.97 -26.83 12.01
N GLU A 147 -21.92 -26.01 11.58
CA GLU A 147 -23.35 -26.28 11.76
C GLU A 147 -23.86 -27.38 10.82
N LEU A 148 -23.38 -27.42 9.57
CA LEU A 148 -23.65 -28.51 8.63
C LEU A 148 -23.07 -29.85 9.09
N GLU A 149 -21.86 -29.87 9.64
CA GLU A 149 -21.26 -31.10 10.19
C GLU A 149 -22.06 -31.62 11.39
N ARG A 150 -22.55 -30.73 12.26
CA ARG A 150 -23.45 -31.11 13.37
C ARG A 150 -24.77 -31.68 12.88
N LEU A 151 -25.36 -31.12 11.84
CA LEU A 151 -26.61 -31.60 11.25
C LEU A 151 -26.45 -32.91 10.48
N LYS A 152 -25.26 -33.17 9.91
CA LYS A 152 -24.96 -34.42 9.20
C LYS A 152 -24.61 -35.59 10.12
N ASN A 153 -24.11 -35.30 11.32
CA ASN A 153 -23.79 -36.31 12.34
C ASN A 153 -24.92 -36.54 13.36
N SER A 154 -26.11 -36.01 13.10
CA SER A 154 -27.33 -36.25 13.89
C SER A 154 -28.40 -36.94 13.05
#